data_AF-A0A1C6D2N7-F1
#
_entry.id   AF-A0A1C6D2N7-F1
#
_cell.length_a   1.000
_cell.length_b   1.000
_cell.length_c   1.000
_cell.angle_alpha   90.00
_cell.angle_beta   90.00
_cell.angle_gamma   90.00
#
_symmetry.space_group_name_H-M   'P 1'
#
loop_
_entity.id
_entity.type
_entity.pdbx_description
1 polymer ?
#
loop_
_entity_poly.entity_id
_entity_poly.type
_entity_poly.pdbx_seq_one_letter_code
_entity_poly.pdbx_strand_id
1 'polypeptide(L)' 'MKFTRDMLHAACRQVSMQQLPDDIFTAMCEIAYHQITTAKWTHGQPKAVFIRDGFPCIRYADGMWWHYDLAKERWF' A
#
# COMPACT_ATOMS: atom_id res chain seq x y z
N MET A 1 6.44 -8.77 13.74
CA MET A 1 5.62 -7.59 14.09
C MET A 1 4.32 -7.68 13.31
N LYS A 2 3.16 -7.83 13.96
CA LYS A 2 1.88 -7.79 13.23
C LYS A 2 1.58 -6.34 12.90
N PHE A 3 1.52 -5.99 11.61
CA PHE A 3 1.00 -4.70 11.19
C PHE A 3 -0.49 -4.62 11.54
N THR A 4 -0.92 -3.53 12.16
CA THR A 4 -2.34 -3.18 12.23
C THR A 4 -2.71 -2.32 11.03
N ARG A 5 -4.01 -2.25 10.72
CA ARG A 5 -4.55 -1.37 9.67
C ARG A 5 -4.13 0.08 9.87
N ASP A 6 -4.32 0.62 11.07
CA ASP A 6 -3.98 2.01 11.39
C ASP A 6 -2.49 2.31 11.26
N MET A 7 -1.64 1.35 11.66
CA MET A 7 -0.18 1.48 11.49
C MET A 7 0.21 1.52 10.01
N LEU A 8 -0.43 0.71 9.17
CA LEU A 8 -0.18 0.73 7.73
C LEU A 8 -0.63 2.04 7.10
N HIS A 9 -1.84 2.50 7.42
CA HIS A 9 -2.36 3.80 6.98
C HIS A 9 -1.41 4.94 7.32
N ALA A 10 -1.00 5.02 8.59
CA ALA A 10 -0.09 6.06 9.07
C ALA A 10 1.27 5.98 8.35
N ALA A 11 1.83 4.77 8.20
CA ALA A 11 3.10 4.57 7.49
C ALA A 11 3.01 4.99 6.02
N CYS A 12 1.96 4.57 5.30
CA CYS A 12 1.72 4.96 3.92
C CYS A 12 1.54 6.48 3.76
N ARG A 13 0.87 7.14 4.71
CA ARG A 13 0.65 8.59 4.68
C ARG A 13 1.96 9.36 4.83
N GLN A 14 2.86 8.89 5.69
CA GLN A 14 4.18 9.50 5.91
C GLN A 14 5.09 9.43 4.68
N VAL A 15 4.89 8.43 3.82
CA VAL A 15 5.73 8.20 2.63
C VAL A 15 5.01 8.48 1.31
N SER A 16 3.87 9.19 1.38
CA SER A 16 3.11 9.55 0.17
C SER A 16 3.83 10.62 -0.63
N MET A 17 4.24 10.27 -1.84
CA MET A 17 4.94 11.18 -2.76
C MET A 17 3.98 12.05 -3.57
N GLN A 18 2.70 11.69 -3.59
CA GLN A 18 1.63 12.41 -4.27
C GLN A 18 0.41 12.48 -3.37
N GLN A 19 -0.36 13.57 -3.47
CA GLN A 19 -1.66 13.66 -2.83
C GLN A 19 -2.66 12.81 -3.61
N LEU A 20 -3.01 11.67 -3.04
CA LEU A 20 -4.13 10.87 -3.48
C LEU A 20 -5.41 11.40 -2.81
N PRO A 21 -6.56 11.38 -3.50
CA PRO A 21 -7.85 11.51 -2.84
C PRO A 21 -7.96 10.53 -1.64
N ASP A 22 -8.55 10.98 -0.54
CA ASP A 22 -8.53 10.22 0.72
C ASP A 22 -9.27 8.87 0.61
N ASP A 23 -10.29 8.78 -0.23
CA ASP A 23 -11.01 7.54 -0.56
C ASP A 23 -10.12 6.55 -1.31
N ILE A 24 -9.41 7.02 -2.34
CA ILE A 24 -8.43 6.23 -3.11
C ILE A 24 -7.28 5.76 -2.23
N PHE A 25 -6.74 6.66 -1.39
CA PHE A 25 -5.68 6.33 -0.44
C PHE A 25 -6.12 5.26 0.56
N THR A 26 -7.33 5.41 1.12
CA THR A 26 -7.90 4.47 2.08
C THR A 26 -8.12 3.10 1.45
N ALA A 27 -8.75 3.06 0.27
CA ALA A 27 -8.99 1.81 -0.45
C ALA A 27 -7.68 1.08 -0.80
N MET A 28 -6.65 1.79 -1.25
CA MET A 28 -5.32 1.22 -1.50
C MET A 28 -4.74 0.60 -0.21
N CYS A 29 -4.81 1.31 0.91
CA CYS A 29 -4.29 0.81 2.18
C CYS A 29 -5.04 -0.42 2.69
N GLU A 30 -6.35 -0.53 2.45
CA GLU A 30 -7.12 -1.74 2.80
C GLU A 30 -6.67 -2.97 2.00
N ILE A 31 -6.47 -2.81 0.68
CA ILE A 31 -5.99 -3.91 -0.17
C ILE A 31 -4.55 -4.30 0.23
N ALA A 32 -3.69 -3.32 0.48
CA ALA A 32 -2.34 -3.56 0.97
C ALA A 32 -2.33 -4.26 2.34
N TYR A 33 -3.22 -3.87 3.25
CA TYR A 33 -3.39 -4.54 4.54
C TYR A 33 -3.81 -6.00 4.34
N HIS A 34 -4.75 -6.26 3.44
CA HIS A 34 -5.17 -7.61 3.11
C HIS A 34 -4.01 -8.45 2.54
N GLN A 35 -3.23 -7.90 1.60
CA GLN A 35 -2.03 -8.55 1.06
C GLN A 35 -1.03 -8.92 2.17
N ILE A 36 -0.67 -7.96 3.02
CA ILE A 36 0.36 -8.12 4.05
C ILE A 36 -0.06 -9.13 5.13
N THR A 37 -1.36 -9.25 5.40
CA THR A 37 -1.87 -10.12 6.48
C THR A 37 -2.28 -11.51 6.02
N THR A 38 -2.64 -11.70 4.74
CA THR A 38 -3.03 -13.01 4.19
C THR A 38 -1.89 -13.77 3.53
N ALA A 39 -0.85 -13.07 3.05
CA ALA A 39 0.35 -13.69 2.49
C ALA A 39 1.48 -13.77 3.52
N LYS A 40 2.49 -14.62 3.25
CA LYS A 40 3.75 -14.59 4.00
C LYS A 40 4.52 -13.32 3.63
N TRP A 41 4.24 -12.23 4.33
CA TRP A 41 4.86 -10.94 4.07
C TRP A 41 6.33 -10.87 4.51
N THR A 42 7.23 -10.51 3.60
CA THR A 42 8.68 -10.43 3.87
C THR A 42 9.35 -9.15 3.38
N HIS A 43 8.60 -8.23 2.74
CA HIS A 43 9.15 -7.05 2.05
C HIS A 43 9.35 -5.83 2.98
N GLY A 44 8.96 -5.94 4.24
CA GLY A 44 9.16 -4.91 5.26
C GLY A 44 8.11 -3.80 5.23
N GLN A 45 8.51 -2.61 5.67
CA GLN A 45 7.65 -1.43 5.86
C GLN A 45 7.47 -0.65 4.54
N PRO A 46 6.33 0.05 4.34
CA PRO A 46 6.19 1.02 3.24
C PRO A 46 7.29 2.09 3.26
N LYS A 47 7.74 2.49 2.07
CA LYS A 47 8.78 3.50 1.82
C LYS A 47 8.41 4.54 0.78
N ALA A 48 7.42 4.27 -0.07
CA ALA A 48 6.87 5.25 -0.99
C ALA A 48 5.43 4.88 -1.37
N VAL A 49 4.55 5.87 -1.46
CA VAL A 49 3.26 5.76 -2.16
C VAL A 49 3.26 6.69 -3.36
N PHE A 50 2.92 6.17 -4.54
CA PHE A 50 2.95 6.90 -5.81
C PHE A 50 1.94 6.34 -6.81
N ILE A 51 1.62 7.09 -7.87
CA ILE A 51 0.85 6.58 -9.01
C ILE A 51 1.80 6.08 -10.09
N ARG A 52 1.50 4.91 -10.66
CA ARG A 52 2.14 4.40 -11.88
C ARG A 52 1.14 3.59 -12.70
N ASP A 53 1.17 3.79 -14.01
CA ASP A 53 0.30 3.11 -14.97
C ASP A 53 -1.20 3.27 -14.65
N GLY A 54 -1.58 4.37 -13.99
CA GLY A 54 -2.95 4.65 -13.56
C GLY A 54 -3.36 4.03 -12.23
N PHE A 55 -2.47 3.33 -11.53
CA PHE A 55 -2.75 2.66 -10.25
C PHE A 55 -1.97 3.27 -9.09
N PRO A 56 -2.57 3.34 -7.89
CA PRO A 56 -1.83 3.61 -6.67
C PRO A 56 -0.91 2.44 -6.34
N CYS A 57 0.33 2.75 -5.97
CA CYS A 57 1.40 1.80 -5.75
C CYS A 57 2.06 2.04 -4.40
N ILE A 58 2.51 0.96 -3.76
CA ILE A 58 3.32 1.03 -2.53
C ILE A 58 4.65 0.32 -2.79
N ARG A 59 5.77 1.03 -2.56
CA ARG A 59 7.11 0.45 -2.51
C ARG A 59 7.51 0.18 -1.06
N TYR A 60 8.11 -0.96 -0.82
CA TYR A 60 8.49 -1.43 0.51
C TYR A 60 10.00 -1.37 0.75
N ALA A 61 10.44 -1.80 1.93
CA ALA A 61 11.80 -1.62 2.43
C ALA A 61 12.87 -2.34 1.60
N ASP A 62 12.53 -3.45 0.97
CA ASP A 62 13.41 -4.22 0.08
C ASP A 62 13.41 -3.70 -1.37
N GLY A 63 12.64 -2.65 -1.65
CA GLY A 63 12.52 -2.05 -2.98
C GLY A 63 11.45 -2.70 -3.87
N MET A 64 10.83 -3.81 -3.45
CA MET A 64 9.68 -4.38 -4.14
C MET A 64 8.45 -3.47 -3.99
N TRP A 65 7.58 -3.50 -4.98
CA TRP A 65 6.37 -2.68 -5.02
C TRP A 65 5.28 -3.38 -5.83
N TRP A 66 4.03 -2.99 -5.58
CA TRP A 66 2.84 -3.55 -6.22
C TRP A 66 1.92 -2.43 -6.70
N HIS A 67 1.18 -2.70 -7.78
CA HIS A 67 0.02 -1.94 -8.17
C HIS A 67 -1.19 -2.42 -7.38
N TYR A 68 -2.00 -1.49 -6.88
CA TYR A 68 -3.27 -1.81 -6.21
C TYR A 68 -4.44 -1.45 -7.13
N ASP A 69 -5.08 -2.49 -7.67
CA ASP A 69 -6.29 -2.39 -8.48
C ASP A 69 -7.50 -2.21 -7.56
N LEU A 70 -7.92 -0.96 -7.39
CA LEU A 70 -9.06 -0.63 -6.54
C LEU A 70 -10.40 -1.14 -7.10
N ALA A 71 -10.51 -1.29 -8.42
CA ALA A 71 -11.73 -1.77 -9.05
C ALA A 71 -11.92 -3.28 -8.87
N LYS A 72 -10.81 -4.03 -8.77
CA LYS A 72 -10.84 -5.49 -8.56
C LYS A 72 -10.51 -5.91 -7.14
N GLU A 73 -10.15 -4.96 -6.28
CA GLU A 73 -9.68 -5.18 -4.90
C GLU A 73 -8.48 -6.15 -4.83
N ARG A 74 -7.49 -5.95 -5.72
CA ARG A 74 -6.33 -6.85 -5.88
C ARG A 74 -5.01 -6.09 -5.99
N TRP A 75 -3.91 -6.82 -5.85
CA TRP A 75 -2.56 -6.33 -6.12
C TRP A 75 -1.87 -7.16 -7.21
N PHE A 76 -0.93 -6.58 -7.94
CA PHE A 76 -0.09 -7.27 -8.93
C PHE A 76 1.29 -6.61 -9.09
#